data_AF-A0AAV2GQN3-F1
#
_entry.id   AF-A0AAV2GQN3-F1
#
_cell.length_a   1.000
_cell.length_b   1.000
_cell.length_c   1.000
_cell.angle_alpha   90.00
_cell.angle_beta   90.00
_cell.angle_gamma   90.00
#
_symmetry.space_group_name_H-M   'P 1'
#
loop_
_entity.id
_entity.type
_entity.pdbx_description
1 polymer ?
#
loop_
_entity_poly.entity_id
_entity_poly.type
_entity_poly.pdbx_seq_one_letter_code
_entity_poly.pdbx_strand_id
1 'polypeptide(L)'
;MSRTLFQNFCQLLVAEGGLKPTRNVDIDEMVYTFLRTISQNEKNRTLRLNLRRSGETISRSIHRVLKAVLRLNNMLMKKPMPIPDNCTNSRWKHFKKCLGALDGTHIDVRPLKEHRTRYRDRKGHLSINVLGVCTPNLEFIYCLFGWEGSAHDGRVLRDALSRQNGLTVPAGYYYLCDAGYASSPGFLTPYRGQRYHLKEWGGKSS
;
A
#
# COMPACT_ATOMS: atom_id res chain seq x y z
N MET A 1 10.78 -15.43 11.67
CA MET A 1 9.65 -14.91 12.48
C MET A 1 9.58 -15.71 13.76
N SER A 2 9.51 -15.06 14.93
CA SER A 2 9.39 -15.78 16.20
C SER A 2 8.03 -16.47 16.30
N ARG A 3 7.97 -17.60 17.02
CA ARG A 3 6.73 -18.35 17.22
C ARG A 3 5.63 -17.49 17.88
N THR A 4 6.01 -16.66 18.85
CA THR A 4 5.09 -15.75 19.55
C THR A 4 4.50 -14.73 18.59
N LEU A 5 5.30 -14.11 17.72
CA LEU A 5 4.79 -13.14 16.75
C LEU A 5 3.81 -13.79 15.77
N PHE A 6 4.08 -15.04 15.36
CA PHE A 6 3.17 -15.80 14.50
C PHE A 6 1.82 -16.08 15.18
N GLN A 7 1.84 -16.54 16.42
CA GLN A 7 0.62 -16.77 17.19
C GLN A 7 -0.17 -15.47 17.38
N ASN A 8 0.49 -14.36 17.70
CA ASN A 8 -0.15 -13.05 17.83
C ASN A 8 -0.81 -12.62 16.51
N PHE A 9 -0.15 -12.85 15.38
CA PHE A 9 -0.71 -12.54 14.07
C PHE A 9 -1.92 -13.41 13.72
N CYS A 10 -1.87 -14.72 14.00
CA CYS A 10 -3.03 -15.60 13.86
C CYS A 10 -4.21 -15.12 14.72
N GLN A 11 -3.96 -14.77 15.98
CA GLN A 11 -5.00 -14.27 16.89
C GLN A 11 -5.61 -12.96 16.39
N LEU A 12 -4.79 -12.01 15.90
CA LEU A 12 -5.26 -10.77 15.30
C LEU A 12 -6.17 -11.03 14.09
N LEU A 13 -5.78 -11.96 13.21
CA LEU A 13 -6.58 -12.32 12.04
C LEU A 13 -7.91 -13.00 12.39
N VAL A 14 -7.96 -13.74 13.49
CA VAL A 14 -9.20 -14.34 13.99
C VAL A 14 -10.10 -13.28 14.61
N ALA A 15 -9.57 -12.49 15.55
CA ALA A 15 -10.32 -11.52 16.33
C ALA A 15 -10.86 -10.38 15.47
N GLU A 16 -10.00 -9.75 14.67
CA GLU A 16 -10.31 -8.53 13.92
C GLU A 16 -10.56 -8.82 12.43
N GLY A 17 -9.84 -9.80 11.88
CA GLY A 17 -9.99 -10.19 10.47
C GLY A 17 -11.17 -11.15 10.23
N GLY A 18 -11.73 -11.75 11.28
CA GLY A 18 -12.79 -12.75 11.19
C GLY A 18 -12.38 -14.03 10.44
N LEU A 19 -11.09 -14.38 10.48
CA LEU A 19 -10.58 -15.63 9.90
C LEU A 19 -11.12 -16.82 10.70
N LYS A 20 -11.62 -17.85 10.00
CA LYS A 20 -12.19 -19.06 10.62
C LYS A 20 -11.51 -20.31 10.06
N PRO A 21 -11.30 -21.34 10.91
CA PRO A 21 -10.79 -22.61 10.43
C PRO A 21 -11.79 -23.27 9.48
N THR A 22 -11.32 -24.26 8.73
CA THR A 22 -12.18 -25.16 7.96
C THR A 22 -12.14 -26.56 8.56
N ARG A 23 -13.03 -27.43 8.08
CA ARG A 23 -12.99 -28.86 8.43
C ARG A 23 -11.62 -29.51 8.20
N ASN A 24 -10.85 -29.04 7.21
CA ASN A 24 -9.66 -29.73 6.73
C ASN A 24 -8.35 -28.95 6.93
N VAL A 25 -8.41 -27.66 7.31
CA VAL A 25 -7.27 -26.75 7.44
C VAL A 25 -7.54 -25.81 8.61
N ASP A 26 -6.59 -25.74 9.55
CA ASP A 26 -6.63 -24.85 10.71
C ASP A 26 -6.16 -23.43 10.36
N ILE A 27 -6.20 -22.53 11.35
CA ILE A 27 -5.78 -21.13 11.15
C ILE A 27 -4.28 -21.05 10.85
N ASP A 28 -3.47 -21.78 11.62
CA ASP A 28 -2.01 -21.72 11.52
C ASP A 28 -1.52 -22.20 10.16
N GLU A 29 -2.05 -23.30 9.62
CA GLU A 29 -1.70 -23.79 8.28
C GLU A 29 -2.14 -22.78 7.20
N MET A 30 -3.32 -22.15 7.33
CA MET A 30 -3.75 -21.12 6.38
C MET A 30 -2.81 -19.91 6.38
N VAL A 31 -2.49 -19.38 7.57
CA VAL A 31 -1.64 -18.20 7.73
C VAL A 31 -0.21 -18.53 7.29
N TYR A 32 0.31 -19.70 7.63
CA TYR A 32 1.61 -20.18 7.17
C TYR A 32 1.67 -20.28 5.64
N THR A 33 0.64 -20.85 5.01
CA THR A 33 0.53 -20.96 3.55
C THR A 33 0.57 -19.57 2.90
N PHE A 34 -0.21 -18.63 3.43
CA PHE A 34 -0.24 -17.25 2.96
C PHE A 34 1.13 -16.57 3.09
N LEU A 35 1.75 -16.64 4.28
CA LEU A 35 3.04 -16.03 4.54
C LEU A 35 4.14 -16.58 3.62
N ARG A 36 4.24 -17.90 3.45
CA ARG A 36 5.22 -18.48 2.51
C ARG A 36 4.99 -18.04 1.06
N THR A 37 3.73 -17.94 0.65
CA THR A 37 3.40 -17.47 -0.69
C THR A 37 3.93 -16.06 -0.92
N ILE A 38 3.67 -15.12 -0.01
CA ILE A 38 4.06 -13.72 -0.19
C ILE A 38 5.53 -13.44 0.15
N SER A 39 6.12 -14.16 1.10
CA SER A 39 7.49 -13.89 1.57
C SER A 39 8.55 -14.54 0.69
N GLN A 40 8.26 -15.72 0.14
CA GLN A 40 9.22 -16.51 -0.65
C GLN A 40 8.82 -16.57 -2.13
N ASN A 41 7.73 -15.92 -2.52
CA ASN A 41 7.15 -15.99 -3.87
C ASN A 41 6.92 -17.45 -4.31
N GLU A 42 6.50 -18.31 -3.38
CA GLU A 42 6.31 -19.71 -3.66
C GLU A 42 5.09 -19.96 -4.52
N LYS A 43 5.27 -20.80 -5.54
CA LYS A 43 4.20 -21.18 -6.45
C LYS A 43 3.30 -22.20 -5.79
N ASN A 44 2.01 -22.13 -6.10
CA ASN A 44 1.00 -23.10 -5.64
C ASN A 44 1.43 -24.56 -5.87
N ARG A 45 2.07 -24.87 -7.01
CA ARG A 45 2.60 -26.21 -7.32
C ARG A 45 3.62 -26.71 -6.27
N THR A 46 4.48 -25.82 -5.76
CA THR A 46 5.48 -26.15 -4.73
C THR A 46 4.80 -26.38 -3.39
N LEU A 47 3.90 -25.46 -3.00
CA LEU A 47 3.16 -25.55 -1.74
C LEU A 47 2.28 -26.82 -1.68
N ARG A 48 1.73 -27.26 -2.81
CA ARG A 48 0.96 -28.52 -2.91
C ARG A 48 1.77 -29.74 -2.49
N LEU A 49 3.04 -29.80 -2.89
CA LEU A 49 3.93 -30.90 -2.52
C LEU A 49 4.34 -30.80 -1.05
N ASN A 50 4.71 -29.59 -0.59
CA ASN A 50 5.18 -29.35 0.77
C ASN A 50 4.10 -29.57 1.83
N LEU A 51 2.87 -29.14 1.56
CA LEU A 51 1.75 -29.20 2.51
C LEU A 51 0.84 -30.41 2.28
N ARG A 52 1.06 -31.19 1.21
CA ARG A 52 0.19 -32.31 0.80
C ARG A 52 -1.30 -31.92 0.72
N ARG A 53 -1.58 -30.70 0.25
CA ARG A 53 -2.94 -30.16 0.04
C ARG A 53 -3.22 -29.95 -1.43
N SER A 54 -4.48 -30.07 -1.86
CA SER A 54 -4.84 -29.72 -3.24
C SER A 54 -4.51 -28.26 -3.55
N GLY A 55 -4.20 -27.96 -4.82
CA GLY A 55 -3.88 -26.59 -5.21
C GLY A 55 -5.06 -25.62 -5.04
N GLU A 56 -6.28 -26.13 -5.13
CA GLU A 56 -7.49 -25.40 -4.77
C GLU A 56 -7.51 -25.03 -3.28
N THR A 57 -7.17 -25.97 -2.39
CA THR A 57 -7.13 -25.72 -0.94
C THR A 57 -6.14 -24.61 -0.62
N ILE A 58 -4.93 -24.66 -1.20
CA ILE A 58 -3.91 -23.61 -1.06
C ILE A 58 -4.45 -22.26 -1.53
N SER A 59 -5.04 -22.23 -2.73
CA SER A 59 -5.63 -21.00 -3.28
C SER A 59 -6.70 -20.44 -2.35
N ARG A 60 -7.63 -21.28 -1.87
CA ARG A 60 -8.69 -20.86 -0.94
C ARG A 60 -8.10 -20.34 0.38
N SER A 61 -7.09 -20.98 0.93
CA SER A 61 -6.40 -20.52 2.15
C SER A 61 -5.77 -19.14 1.96
N ILE A 62 -5.03 -18.93 0.87
CA ILE A 62 -4.41 -17.63 0.54
C ILE A 62 -5.48 -16.53 0.46
N HIS A 63 -6.57 -16.76 -0.29
CA HIS A 63 -7.64 -15.77 -0.46
C HIS A 63 -8.39 -15.48 0.85
N ARG A 64 -8.59 -16.49 1.71
CA ARG A 64 -9.23 -16.31 3.02
C ARG A 64 -8.37 -15.45 3.94
N VAL A 65 -7.08 -15.73 4.03
CA VAL A 65 -6.15 -14.93 4.84
C VAL A 65 -6.03 -13.52 4.27
N LEU A 66 -5.91 -13.37 2.94
CA LEU A 66 -5.89 -12.06 2.29
C LEU A 66 -7.14 -11.23 2.65
N LYS A 67 -8.33 -11.83 2.57
CA LYS A 67 -9.59 -11.15 2.94
C LYS A 67 -9.62 -10.76 4.41
N ALA A 68 -9.07 -11.59 5.30
CA ALA A 68 -8.94 -11.27 6.73
C ALA A 68 -7.97 -10.10 6.95
N VAL A 69 -6.80 -10.09 6.29
CA VAL A 69 -5.83 -8.99 6.33
C VAL A 69 -6.47 -7.68 5.83
N LEU A 70 -7.21 -7.73 4.72
CA LEU A 70 -7.87 -6.54 4.16
C LEU A 70 -8.93 -5.95 5.11
N ARG A 71 -9.55 -6.76 5.98
CA ARG A 71 -10.46 -6.26 7.02
C ARG A 71 -9.74 -5.50 8.14
N LEU A 72 -8.46 -5.81 8.37
CA LEU A 72 -7.61 -5.07 9.31
C LEU A 72 -7.23 -3.68 8.81
N ASN A 73 -7.61 -3.31 7.57
CA ASN A 73 -7.23 -2.04 6.96
C ASN A 73 -7.52 -0.83 7.86
N ASN A 74 -8.66 -0.80 8.54
CA ASN A 74 -9.02 0.32 9.43
C ASN A 74 -8.11 0.44 10.66
N MET A 75 -7.47 -0.65 11.08
CA MET A 75 -6.50 -0.65 12.19
C MET A 75 -5.08 -0.35 11.70
N LEU A 76 -4.74 -0.81 10.49
CA LEU A 76 -3.40 -0.64 9.91
C LEU A 76 -3.19 0.76 9.34
N MET A 77 -4.24 1.38 8.81
CA MET A 77 -4.19 2.73 8.26
C MET A 77 -4.28 3.78 9.37
N LYS A 78 -3.40 4.78 9.31
CA LYS A 78 -3.38 5.90 10.26
C LYS A 78 -4.37 6.98 9.86
N LYS A 79 -4.95 7.63 10.87
CA LYS A 79 -5.69 8.87 10.65
C LYS A 79 -4.69 10.00 10.37
N PRO A 80 -4.94 10.86 9.37
CA PRO A 80 -4.07 11.97 9.08
C PRO A 80 -4.10 12.97 10.24
N MET A 81 -2.92 13.38 10.71
CA MET A 81 -2.77 14.46 11.69
C MET A 81 -2.00 15.61 11.05
N PRO A 82 -2.53 16.84 11.10
CA PRO A 82 -1.86 17.96 10.48
C PRO A 82 -0.58 18.32 11.24
N ILE A 83 0.44 18.74 10.49
CA ILE A 83 1.63 19.33 11.08
C ILE A 83 1.22 20.65 11.78
N PRO A 84 1.47 20.78 13.10
CA PRO A 84 1.04 21.93 13.88
C PRO A 84 1.91 23.17 13.60
N ASP A 85 1.37 24.34 13.90
CA ASP A 85 2.05 25.62 13.64
C ASP A 85 3.35 25.81 14.44
N ASN A 86 3.44 25.16 15.60
CA ASN A 86 4.61 25.15 16.49
C ASN A 86 5.55 23.95 16.25
N CYS A 87 5.43 23.26 15.10
CA CYS A 87 6.29 22.13 14.78
C CYS A 87 7.77 22.56 14.78
N THR A 88 8.58 21.94 15.64
CA THR A 88 10.02 22.20 15.77
C THR A 88 10.87 21.31 14.86
N ASN A 89 10.27 20.29 14.25
CA ASN A 89 10.98 19.36 13.38
C ASN A 89 11.53 20.09 12.14
N SER A 90 12.85 20.05 11.93
CA SER A 90 13.52 20.78 10.86
C SER A 90 13.02 20.43 9.46
N ARG A 91 12.62 19.17 9.22
CA ARG A 91 12.07 18.70 7.94
C ARG A 91 10.64 19.21 7.72
N TRP A 92 9.83 19.30 8.76
CA TRP A 92 8.37 19.51 8.64
C TRP A 92 7.88 20.90 9.07
N LYS A 93 8.68 21.70 9.79
CA LYS A 93 8.29 23.02 10.35
C LYS A 93 7.74 24.02 9.33
N HIS A 94 8.14 23.90 8.07
CA HIS A 94 7.69 24.77 6.98
C HIS A 94 6.37 24.32 6.34
N PHE A 95 5.92 23.09 6.63
CA PHE A 95 4.74 22.47 6.02
C PHE A 95 3.55 22.46 6.98
N LYS A 96 3.22 23.63 7.54
CA LYS A 96 2.06 23.80 8.44
C LYS A 96 0.78 23.33 7.74
N LYS A 97 -0.12 22.68 8.47
CA LYS A 97 -1.39 22.10 7.98
C LYS A 97 -1.24 20.98 6.93
N CYS A 98 -0.03 20.52 6.64
CA CYS A 98 0.19 19.35 5.81
C CYS A 98 -0.23 18.08 6.57
N LEU A 99 -0.97 17.20 5.89
CA LEU A 99 -1.47 15.93 6.43
C LEU A 99 -0.53 14.75 6.16
N GLY A 100 0.38 14.91 5.20
CA GLY A 100 1.25 13.85 4.72
C GLY A 100 1.71 14.08 3.29
N ALA A 101 2.24 13.02 2.69
CA ALA A 101 2.65 13.00 1.30
C ALA A 101 1.97 11.87 0.54
N LEU A 102 1.73 12.07 -0.75
CA LEU A 102 1.25 11.04 -1.65
C LEU A 102 2.19 10.86 -2.83
N ASP A 103 2.24 9.63 -3.33
CA ASP A 103 3.00 9.28 -4.53
C ASP A 103 2.41 8.06 -5.24
N GLY A 104 2.63 8.00 -6.55
CA GLY A 104 2.31 6.84 -7.38
C GLY A 104 3.48 5.86 -7.39
N THR A 105 3.20 4.57 -7.25
CA THR A 105 4.22 3.53 -7.37
C THR A 105 3.72 2.39 -8.25
N HIS A 106 4.64 1.76 -8.97
CA HIS A 106 4.34 0.66 -9.86
C HIS A 106 4.77 -0.67 -9.23
N ILE A 107 3.83 -1.62 -9.18
CA ILE A 107 4.13 -3.00 -8.75
C ILE A 107 4.06 -3.90 -9.97
N ASP A 108 5.13 -4.63 -10.24
CA ASP A 108 5.21 -5.56 -11.37
C ASP A 108 4.16 -6.67 -11.24
N VAL A 109 3.49 -6.97 -12.36
CA VAL A 109 2.46 -8.00 -12.44
C VAL A 109 2.59 -8.84 -13.70
N ARG A 110 1.94 -10.00 -13.70
CA ARG A 110 1.90 -10.93 -14.84
C ARG A 110 0.46 -11.12 -15.32
N PRO A 111 -0.12 -10.14 -16.03
CA PRO A 111 -1.47 -10.25 -16.55
C PRO A 111 -1.53 -11.27 -17.71
N LEU A 112 -2.75 -11.71 -18.02
CA LEU A 112 -3.03 -12.50 -19.22
C LEU A 112 -2.58 -11.76 -20.48
N LYS A 113 -2.17 -12.50 -21.52
CA LYS A 113 -1.59 -11.95 -22.75
C LYS A 113 -2.46 -10.85 -23.37
N GLU A 114 -3.76 -11.08 -23.43
CA GLU A 114 -4.78 -10.16 -23.94
C GLU A 114 -4.89 -8.82 -23.19
N HIS A 115 -4.43 -8.74 -21.94
CA HIS A 115 -4.51 -7.53 -21.13
C HIS A 115 -3.18 -6.77 -21.02
N ARG A 116 -2.07 -7.36 -21.48
CA ARG A 116 -0.71 -6.80 -21.29
C ARG A 116 -0.58 -5.34 -21.74
N THR A 117 -1.25 -4.96 -22.82
CA THR A 117 -1.22 -3.58 -23.34
C THR A 117 -1.67 -2.56 -22.29
N ARG A 118 -2.71 -2.86 -21.51
CA ARG A 118 -3.22 -1.94 -20.47
C ARG A 118 -2.27 -1.82 -19.29
N TYR A 119 -1.59 -2.91 -18.93
CA TYR A 119 -0.68 -2.95 -17.78
C TYR A 119 0.73 -2.47 -18.12
N ARG A 120 1.00 -2.11 -19.38
CA ARG A 120 2.32 -1.61 -19.78
C ARG A 120 2.50 -0.17 -19.31
N ASP A 121 3.49 0.06 -18.46
CA ASP A 121 3.87 1.40 -18.02
C ASP A 121 4.74 2.13 -19.05
N ARG A 122 5.07 3.39 -18.74
CA ARG A 122 5.91 4.25 -19.59
C ARG A 122 7.33 3.69 -19.82
N LYS A 123 7.82 2.82 -18.94
CA LYS A 123 9.13 2.17 -19.07
C LYS A 123 9.04 0.83 -19.82
N GLY A 124 7.84 0.43 -20.24
CA GLY A 124 7.59 -0.81 -20.98
C GLY A 124 7.40 -2.04 -20.09
N HIS A 125 7.44 -1.89 -18.76
CA HIS A 125 7.21 -2.98 -17.81
C HIS A 125 5.72 -3.23 -17.63
N LEU A 126 5.35 -4.45 -17.22
CA LEU A 126 3.97 -4.79 -16.92
C LEU A 126 3.72 -4.59 -15.42
N SER A 127 2.95 -3.57 -15.06
CA SER A 127 2.74 -3.17 -13.69
C SER A 127 1.29 -2.76 -13.41
N ILE A 128 0.93 -2.70 -12.13
CA ILE A 128 -0.23 -1.97 -11.63
C ILE A 128 0.25 -0.66 -11.02
N ASN A 129 -0.50 0.41 -11.23
CA ASN A 129 -0.28 1.69 -10.56
C ASN A 129 -0.99 1.66 -9.19
N VAL A 130 -0.25 2.03 -8.16
CA VAL A 130 -0.69 2.09 -6.77
C VAL A 130 -0.45 3.50 -6.26
N LEU A 131 -1.50 4.15 -5.80
CA LEU A 131 -1.38 5.42 -5.08
C LEU A 131 -1.22 5.13 -3.58
N GLY A 132 -0.12 5.57 -2.99
CA GLY A 132 0.12 5.53 -1.56
C GLY A 132 0.07 6.93 -0.95
N VAL A 133 -0.55 7.07 0.21
CA VAL A 133 -0.57 8.30 1.01
C VAL A 133 -0.05 7.96 2.39
N CYS A 134 0.93 8.72 2.87
CA CYS A 134 1.62 8.45 4.13
C CYS A 134 1.69 9.68 5.03
N THR A 135 1.72 9.44 6.33
CA THR A 135 2.03 10.46 7.34
C THR A 135 3.49 10.94 7.19
N PRO A 136 3.85 12.05 7.84
CA PRO A 136 5.25 12.49 7.97
C PRO A 136 6.22 11.42 8.54
N ASN A 137 5.69 10.40 9.23
CA ASN A 137 6.44 9.29 9.81
C ASN A 137 6.48 8.04 8.92
N LEU A 138 6.06 8.16 7.64
CA LEU A 138 6.00 7.07 6.66
C LEU A 138 5.00 5.96 7.01
N GLU A 139 3.96 6.28 7.78
CA GLU A 139 2.86 5.34 8.07
C GLU A 139 1.74 5.58 7.07
N PHE A 140 1.16 4.52 6.50
CA PHE A 140 0.11 4.66 5.49
C PHE A 140 -1.17 5.24 6.09
N ILE A 141 -1.73 6.25 5.42
CA ILE A 141 -3.04 6.85 5.66
C ILE A 141 -4.07 6.22 4.72
N TYR A 142 -3.67 6.03 3.46
CA TYR A 142 -4.53 5.52 2.41
C TYR A 142 -3.70 4.86 1.32
N CYS A 143 -4.20 3.75 0.78
CA CYS A 143 -3.62 3.11 -0.40
C CYS A 143 -4.73 2.74 -1.37
N LEU A 144 -4.56 3.12 -2.64
CA LEU A 144 -5.42 2.68 -3.73
C LEU A 144 -4.63 1.79 -4.68
N PHE A 145 -5.13 0.56 -4.85
CA PHE A 145 -4.57 -0.45 -5.74
C PHE A 145 -5.55 -0.75 -6.88
N GLY A 146 -5.04 -1.32 -7.97
CA GLY A 146 -5.85 -1.94 -9.02
C GLY A 146 -5.99 -1.14 -10.31
N TRP A 147 -5.31 -0.01 -10.44
CA TRP A 147 -5.18 0.69 -11.71
C TRP A 147 -4.12 0.02 -12.59
N GLU A 148 -4.37 -0.06 -13.89
CA GLU A 148 -3.37 -0.62 -14.80
C GLU A 148 -2.13 0.28 -14.92
N GLY A 149 -0.96 -0.29 -15.19
CA GLY A 149 0.31 0.46 -15.27
C GLY A 149 0.36 1.56 -16.34
N SER A 150 -0.56 1.57 -17.31
CA SER A 150 -0.69 2.69 -18.26
C SER A 150 -1.46 3.89 -17.70
N ALA A 151 -2.14 3.73 -16.56
CA ALA A 151 -2.94 4.80 -15.96
C ALA A 151 -2.04 5.91 -15.42
N HIS A 152 -2.32 7.15 -15.84
CA HIS A 152 -1.67 8.34 -15.31
C HIS A 152 -2.01 8.57 -13.84
N ASP A 153 -1.03 9.00 -13.05
CA ASP A 153 -1.18 9.26 -11.61
C ASP A 153 -2.34 10.22 -11.28
N GLY A 154 -2.50 11.28 -12.08
CA GLY A 154 -3.63 12.21 -11.91
C GLY A 154 -5.01 11.57 -12.12
N ARG A 155 -5.12 10.50 -12.93
CA ARG A 155 -6.36 9.71 -13.06
C ARG A 155 -6.58 8.85 -11.81
N VAL A 156 -5.53 8.20 -11.33
CA VAL A 156 -5.58 7.38 -10.10
C VAL A 156 -5.98 8.24 -8.89
N LEU A 157 -5.42 9.45 -8.77
CA LEU A 157 -5.79 10.39 -7.71
C LEU A 157 -7.24 10.84 -7.80
N ARG A 158 -7.76 11.14 -8.99
CA ARG A 158 -9.18 11.50 -9.15
C ARG A 158 -10.12 10.38 -8.73
N ASP A 159 -9.78 9.13 -9.06
CA ASP A 159 -10.54 7.96 -8.61
C ASP A 159 -10.44 7.78 -7.08
N ALA A 160 -9.26 8.02 -6.50
CA ALA A 160 -9.10 7.98 -5.04
C ALA A 160 -10.01 8.99 -4.33
N LEU A 161 -10.22 10.17 -4.91
CA LEU A 161 -11.06 11.23 -4.33
C LEU A 161 -12.56 11.02 -4.53
N SER A 162 -12.97 10.32 -5.60
CA SER A 162 -14.40 10.13 -5.93
C SER A 162 -15.05 8.93 -5.22
N ARG A 163 -14.25 8.04 -4.63
CA ARG A 163 -14.75 6.84 -3.93
C ARG A 163 -15.46 7.20 -2.62
N GLN A 164 -16.50 6.42 -2.28
CA GLN A 164 -17.26 6.58 -1.04
C GLN A 164 -16.37 6.51 0.23
N ASN A 165 -15.39 5.61 0.24
CA ASN A 165 -14.35 5.51 1.28
C ASN A 165 -13.00 6.01 0.75
N GLY A 166 -13.04 7.05 -0.08
CA GLY A 166 -11.90 7.62 -0.77
C GLY A 166 -11.00 8.47 0.12
N LEU A 167 -9.91 8.96 -0.47
CA LEU A 167 -9.04 9.94 0.16
C LEU A 167 -9.83 11.23 0.39
N THR A 168 -9.78 11.76 1.62
CA THR A 168 -10.45 13.00 1.97
C THR A 168 -9.43 14.07 2.35
N VAL A 169 -9.68 15.29 1.90
CA VAL A 169 -8.85 16.46 2.24
C VAL A 169 -9.73 17.50 2.91
N PRO A 170 -9.63 17.68 4.24
CA PRO A 170 -10.39 18.72 4.94
C PRO A 170 -10.02 20.12 4.45
N ALA A 171 -10.97 21.04 4.48
CA ALA A 171 -10.77 22.41 4.02
C ALA A 171 -9.63 23.11 4.79
N GLY A 172 -8.71 23.75 4.06
CA GLY A 172 -7.56 24.44 4.64
C GLY A 172 -6.35 23.54 4.93
N TYR A 173 -6.43 22.25 4.65
CA TYR A 173 -5.34 21.28 4.76
C TYR A 173 -4.91 20.78 3.38
N TYR A 174 -3.74 20.15 3.30
CA TYR A 174 -3.22 19.63 2.04
C TYR A 174 -2.30 18.43 2.22
N TYR A 175 -2.09 17.69 1.13
CA TYR A 175 -1.05 16.69 0.97
C TYR A 175 0.07 17.23 0.06
N LEU A 176 1.30 16.81 0.33
CA LEU A 176 2.42 17.01 -0.58
C LEU A 176 2.38 15.94 -1.68
N CYS A 177 2.62 16.34 -2.92
CA CYS A 177 2.61 15.44 -4.06
C CYS A 177 3.93 15.55 -4.84
N ASP A 178 4.27 14.53 -5.61
CA ASP A 178 5.37 14.61 -6.57
C ASP A 178 5.10 15.64 -7.70
N ALA A 179 6.10 15.93 -8.54
CA ALA A 179 5.95 16.89 -9.62
C ALA A 179 5.09 16.39 -10.79
N GLY A 180 4.78 15.09 -10.83
CA GLY A 180 3.89 14.45 -11.81
C GLY A 180 2.41 14.79 -11.58
N TYR A 181 2.04 15.21 -10.38
CA TYR A 181 0.68 15.69 -10.08
C TYR A 181 0.46 17.16 -10.49
N ALA A 182 -0.82 17.55 -10.54
CA ALA A 182 -1.24 18.93 -10.73
C ALA A 182 -1.44 19.61 -9.36
N SER A 183 -0.90 20.82 -9.21
CA SER A 183 -1.18 21.66 -8.04
C SER A 183 -2.65 22.07 -8.04
N SER A 184 -3.34 21.87 -6.92
CA SER A 184 -4.77 22.19 -6.77
C SER A 184 -5.10 22.36 -5.28
N PRO A 185 -6.25 22.95 -4.92
CA PRO A 185 -6.67 23.00 -3.52
C PRO A 185 -6.62 21.61 -2.88
N GLY A 186 -5.89 21.49 -1.77
CA GLY A 186 -5.66 20.22 -1.08
C GLY A 186 -4.42 19.43 -1.52
N PHE A 187 -3.74 19.83 -2.59
CA PHE A 187 -2.56 19.13 -3.14
C PHE A 187 -1.46 20.11 -3.54
N LEU A 188 -0.35 20.07 -2.81
CA LEU A 188 0.80 20.95 -3.03
C LEU A 188 1.93 20.18 -3.72
N THR A 189 2.28 20.60 -4.93
CA THR A 189 3.41 20.05 -5.69
C THR A 189 4.64 20.96 -5.57
N PRO A 190 5.87 20.45 -5.74
CA PRO A 190 7.08 21.28 -5.86
C PRO A 190 6.94 22.34 -6.95
N TYR A 191 7.65 23.46 -6.78
CA TYR A 191 7.69 24.51 -7.78
C TYR A 191 8.33 23.98 -9.07
N ARG A 192 7.67 24.19 -10.20
CA ARG A 192 8.15 23.71 -11.50
C ARG A 192 9.27 24.64 -12.00
N GLY A 193 10.32 24.05 -12.57
CA GLY A 193 11.45 24.81 -13.13
C GLY A 193 12.65 24.99 -12.20
N GLN A 194 12.53 24.60 -10.92
CA GLN A 194 13.67 24.50 -10.01
C GLN A 194 14.06 23.03 -9.83
N ARG A 195 15.34 22.69 -10.06
CA ARG A 195 15.86 21.35 -9.76
C ARG A 195 16.16 21.26 -8.26
N TYR A 196 15.39 20.46 -7.55
CA TYR A 196 15.67 20.09 -6.17
C TYR A 196 16.62 18.89 -6.18
N HIS A 197 17.87 19.09 -5.76
CA HIS A 197 18.86 18.01 -5.71
C HIS A 197 18.90 17.37 -4.33
N LEU A 198 18.74 16.04 -4.26
CA LEU A 198 18.86 15.23 -3.03
C LEU A 198 20.19 15.45 -2.26
N LYS A 199 21.25 15.94 -2.94
CA LYS A 199 22.54 16.28 -2.32
C LYS A 199 22.45 17.40 -1.28
N GLU A 200 21.43 18.25 -1.31
CA GLU A 200 21.24 19.33 -0.33
C GLU A 200 20.63 18.84 1.00
N TRP A 201 20.15 17.59 1.05
CA TRP A 201 19.56 16.97 2.25
C TRP A 201 20.31 15.74 2.78
N GLY A 202 21.43 15.37 2.14
CA GLY A 202 22.42 14.49 2.74
C GLY A 202 23.12 15.24 3.87
N GLY A 203 22.62 15.10 5.09
CA GLY A 203 23.35 15.55 6.26
C GLY A 203 24.77 15.00 6.21
N LYS A 204 25.75 15.86 6.52
CA LYS A 204 27.09 15.41 6.89
C LYS A 204 26.91 14.40 8.01
N SER A 205 27.07 13.11 7.70
CA SER A 205 27.31 12.08 8.70
C SER A 205 28.67 12.42 9.31
N SER A 206 28.63 13.04 10.49
CA SER A 206 29.73 13.03 11.45
C SER A 206 29.99 11.60 11.91
#